data_AF-A0A1Z1W542-F1
#
_entry.id   AF-A0A1Z1W542-F1
#
_cell.length_a   1.000
_cell.length_b   1.000
_cell.length_c   1.000
_cell.angle_alpha   90.00
_cell.angle_beta   90.00
_cell.angle_gamma   90.00
#
_symmetry.space_group_name_H-M   'P 1'
#
loop_
_entity.id
_entity.type
_entity.pdbx_description
1 polymer ?
#
loop_
_entity_poly.entity_id
_entity_poly.type
_entity_poly.pdbx_seq_one_letter_code
_entity_poly.pdbx_strand_id
1 'polypeptide(L)' 'MDDETLLPLLTLSEAQDVVEVLARVAAGEVVDRGWVGDLASLLAARVPSRD' A
#
# COMPACT_ATOMS: atom_id res chain seq x y z
N MET A 1 -12.39 -11.60 -21.03
CA MET A 1 -11.54 -11.40 -19.84
C MET A 1 -12.25 -10.32 -19.06
N ASP A 2 -12.61 -10.61 -17.82
CA ASP A 2 -13.45 -9.75 -17.01
C ASP A 2 -12.59 -8.60 -16.48
N ASP A 3 -12.71 -7.42 -17.10
CA ASP A 3 -12.01 -6.18 -16.73
C ASP A 3 -12.50 -5.58 -15.39
N GLU A 4 -13.15 -6.37 -14.54
CA GLU A 4 -13.99 -5.85 -13.45
C GLU A 4 -13.27 -5.60 -12.12
N THR A 5 -11.99 -5.91 -11.94
CA THR A 5 -11.31 -5.63 -10.63
C THR A 5 -9.80 -5.41 -10.71
N LEU A 6 -9.29 -4.80 -11.79
CA LEU A 6 -7.89 -4.38 -11.76
C LEU A 6 -7.73 -3.19 -10.81
N LEU A 7 -7.15 -3.46 -9.64
CA LEU A 7 -6.69 -2.40 -8.74
C LEU A 7 -5.74 -1.47 -9.52
N PRO A 8 -5.81 -0.15 -9.28
CA PRO A 8 -4.89 0.78 -9.91
C PRO A 8 -3.44 0.36 -9.66
N LEU A 9 -2.64 0.35 -10.73
CA LEU A 9 -1.23 -0.03 -10.67
C LEU A 9 -0.48 0.89 -9.70
N LEU A 10 0.28 0.29 -8.79
CA LEU A 10 1.22 1.02 -7.94
C LEU A 10 2.36 1.58 -8.78
N THR A 11 2.87 2.74 -8.39
CA THR A 11 4.19 3.18 -8.86
C THR A 11 5.27 2.28 -8.25
N LEU A 12 6.45 2.25 -8.88
CA LEU A 12 7.59 1.50 -8.34
C LEU A 12 7.97 1.96 -6.92
N SER A 13 7.90 3.28 -6.66
CA SER A 13 8.18 3.85 -5.33
C SER A 13 7.22 3.32 -4.28
N GLU A 14 5.91 3.33 -4.57
CA GLU A 14 4.91 2.86 -3.61
C GLU A 14 5.04 1.35 -3.36
N ALA A 15 5.37 0.57 -4.38
CA ALA A 15 5.65 -0.85 -4.20
C ALA A 15 6.87 -1.08 -3.28
N GLN A 16 7.92 -0.26 -3.43
CA GLN A 16 9.08 -0.30 -2.55
C GLN A 16 8.73 0.08 -1.11
N ASP A 17 7.94 1.15 -0.93
CA ASP A 17 7.49 1.59 0.39
C ASP A 17 6.66 0.50 1.11
N VAL A 18 5.74 -0.15 0.39
CA VAL A 18 4.96 -1.28 0.92
C VAL A 18 5.85 -2.45 1.31
N VAL A 19 6.80 -2.83 0.43
CA VAL A 19 7.75 -3.92 0.71
C VAL A 19 8.63 -3.59 1.92
N GLU A 20 9.07 -2.34 2.06
CA GLU A 20 9.84 -1.88 3.21
C GLU A 20 9.05 -2.05 4.52
N VAL A 21 7.80 -1.55 4.56
CA VAL A 21 6.92 -1.72 5.73
C VAL A 21 6.80 -3.20 6.10
N LEU A 22 6.50 -4.06 5.12
CA LEU A 22 6.32 -5.49 5.34
C LEU A 22 7.60 -6.17 5.85
N ALA A 23 8.76 -5.83 5.27
CA ALA A 23 10.04 -6.36 5.68
C ALA A 23 10.37 -6.00 7.14
N ARG A 24 10.15 -4.74 7.53
CA ARG A 24 10.39 -4.25 8.89
C ARG A 24 9.45 -4.89 9.90
N VAL A 25 8.17 -5.06 9.57
CA VAL A 25 7.22 -5.82 10.39
C VAL A 25 7.64 -7.28 10.55
N ALA A 26 8.06 -7.94 9.46
CA ALA A 26 8.52 -9.33 9.51
C ALA A 26 9.80 -9.50 10.35
N ALA A 27 10.67 -8.49 10.36
CA ALA A 27 11.85 -8.44 11.20
C ALA A 27 11.56 -8.08 12.68
N GLY A 28 10.31 -7.74 13.01
CA GLY A 28 9.92 -7.31 14.37
C GLY A 28 10.44 -5.92 14.74
N GLU A 29 10.79 -5.09 13.75
CA GLU A 29 11.28 -3.74 13.98
C GLU A 29 10.15 -2.77 14.35
N VAL A 30 10.52 -1.69 15.04
CA VAL A 30 9.61 -0.58 15.25
C VAL A 30 9.42 0.17 13.93
N VAL A 31 8.18 0.23 13.48
CA VAL A 31 7.78 0.99 12.29
C VAL A 31 7.13 2.30 12.73
N ASP A 32 7.46 3.40 12.03
CA ASP A 32 6.81 4.68 12.24
C ASP A 32 5.34 4.62 11.80
N ARG A 33 4.44 4.75 12.78
CA ARG A 33 2.99 4.68 12.55
C ARG A 33 2.46 5.87 11.74
N GLY A 34 3.11 7.03 11.80
CA GLY A 34 2.73 8.20 11.00
C GLY A 34 2.96 7.92 9.52
N TRP A 35 4.19 7.53 9.19
CA TRP A 35 4.57 7.15 7.83
C TRP A 35 3.70 6.00 7.27
N VAL A 36 3.46 4.94 8.04
CA VAL A 36 2.57 3.84 7.62
C VAL A 36 1.14 4.31 7.38
N GLY A 37 0.63 5.21 8.23
CA GLY A 37 -0.70 5.79 8.08
C GLY A 37 -0.84 6.65 6.82
N ASP A 38 0.18 7.44 6.51
CA ASP A 38 0.23 8.26 5.30
C ASP A 38 0.25 7.37 4.05
N LEU A 39 1.11 6.35 4.01
CA LEU A 39 1.17 5.37 2.92
C LEU A 39 -0.18 4.65 2.74
N ALA A 40 -0.78 4.17 3.83
CA ALA A 40 -2.07 3.50 3.79
C ALA A 40 -3.18 4.42 3.24
N SER A 41 -3.20 5.69 3.65
CA SER A 41 -4.16 6.69 3.18
C SER A 41 -3.99 6.98 1.69
N LEU A 42 -2.74 7.10 1.22
CA LEU A 42 -2.40 7.36 -0.17
C LEU A 42 -2.82 6.20 -1.08
N LEU A 43 -2.61 4.95 -0.63
CA LEU A 43 -3.05 3.76 -1.33
C LEU A 43 -4.58 3.61 -1.33
N ALA A 44 -5.23 3.84 -0.18
CA ALA A 44 -6.68 3.75 -0.04
C ALA A 44 -7.43 4.73 -0.94
N ALA A 45 -6.90 5.95 -1.12
CA ALA A 45 -7.48 6.97 -2.00
C ALA A 45 -7.59 6.53 -3.47
N ARG A 46 -6.89 5.46 -3.88
CA ARG A 46 -6.91 4.93 -5.24
C ARG A 46 -7.84 3.75 -5.41
N VAL A 47 -8.28 3.11 -4.32
CA VAL A 47 -9.19 1.97 -4.42
C VAL A 47 -10.58 2.51 -4.74
N PRO A 48 -11.17 2.17 -5.91
CA PRO A 48 -12.53 2.57 -6.22
C PRO A 48 -13.49 2.04 -5.16
N SER A 49 -14.51 2.82 -4.77
CA SER A 49 -15.58 2.28 -3.93
C SER A 49 -16.27 1.16 -4.69
N ARG A 50 -16.38 -0.02 -4.07
CA ARG A 50 -17.28 -1.08 -4.55
C ARG A 50 -18.69 -0.69 -4.14
N ASP A 51 -19.29 0.27 -4.85
CA ASP A 51 -20.75 0.44 -4.86
C ASP A 51 -21.38 -0.50 -5.90
#